data_AF-A0A846MUN3-F1
#
_entry.id   AF-A0A846MUN3-F1
#
_cell.length_a   1.000
_cell.length_b   1.000
_cell.length_c   1.000
_cell.angle_alpha   90.00
_cell.angle_beta   90.00
_cell.angle_gamma   90.00
#
_symmetry.space_group_name_H-M   'P 1'
#
loop_
_entity.id
_entity.type
_entity.pdbx_description
1 polymer ?
#
loop_
_entity_poly.entity_id
_entity_poly.type
_entity_poly.pdbx_seq_one_letter_code
_entity_poly.pdbx_strand_id
1 'polypeptide(L)'
;MALVAWSEKLSVGIRSIDDQHKKLVTLVNQLHDGMIAGKGKEVVGPVLKGLIDYTATHFKFEEDLFARTGYGDAAAHKKEHEDLVRRVKEIQQVYDQKGPSVLTIQVMNFLKDWLTSHILGSDQKYAPHLKSKGVN
;
A
#
# COMPACT_ATOMS: atom_id res chain seq x y z
N MET A 1 -18.15 5.92 -5.63
CA MET A 1 -17.90 5.73 -4.17
C MET A 1 -16.47 5.23 -4.02
N ALA A 2 -15.75 5.70 -3.00
CA ALA A 2 -14.38 5.24 -2.75
C ALA A 2 -14.35 3.73 -2.51
N LEU A 3 -13.36 3.06 -3.11
CA LEU A 3 -13.13 1.62 -2.90
C LEU A 3 -12.66 1.35 -1.47
N VAL A 4 -11.82 2.26 -0.95
CA VAL A 4 -11.32 2.26 0.43
C VAL A 4 -11.58 3.62 1.04
N ALA A 5 -12.35 3.64 2.14
CA ALA A 5 -12.55 4.86 2.92
C ALA A 5 -11.55 4.88 4.07
N TRP A 6 -10.79 5.98 4.20
CA TRP A 6 -9.98 6.20 5.40
C TRP A 6 -10.89 6.27 6.62
N SER A 7 -10.45 5.65 7.71
CA SER A 7 -11.08 5.78 9.02
C SER A 7 -10.01 5.63 10.10
N GLU A 8 -10.31 6.06 11.32
CA GLU A 8 -9.40 5.92 12.47
C GLU A 8 -9.00 4.47 12.77
N LYS A 9 -9.72 3.47 12.24
CA LYS A 9 -9.32 2.07 12.32
C LYS A 9 -8.03 1.77 11.56
N LEU A 10 -7.74 2.53 10.50
CA LEU A 10 -6.52 2.39 9.69
C LEU A 10 -5.35 3.23 10.23
N SER A 11 -5.57 4.00 11.30
CA SER A 11 -4.50 4.73 11.96
C SER A 11 -3.69 3.78 12.84
N VAL A 12 -2.37 3.86 12.76
CA VAL A 12 -1.44 3.26 13.75
C VAL A 12 -1.13 4.26 14.88
N GLY A 13 -1.65 5.48 14.77
CA GLY A 13 -1.45 6.59 15.70
C GLY A 13 -0.02 7.13 15.70
N ILE A 14 0.67 7.00 14.57
CA ILE A 14 1.98 7.61 14.29
C ILE A 14 1.78 8.46 13.05
N ARG A 15 1.84 9.78 13.20
CA ARG A 15 1.36 10.72 12.17
C ARG A 15 2.07 10.52 10.83
N SER A 16 3.39 10.33 10.86
CA SER A 16 4.18 10.16 9.64
C SER A 16 3.81 8.89 8.85
N ILE A 17 3.33 7.86 9.53
CA ILE A 17 2.88 6.60 8.91
C ILE A 17 1.44 6.75 8.43
N ASP A 18 0.55 7.31 9.25
CA ASP A 18 -0.84 7.52 8.89
C ASP A 18 -0.97 8.39 7.63
N ASP A 19 -0.13 9.41 7.48
CA ASP A 19 -0.12 10.25 6.30
C ASP A 19 0.34 9.48 5.04
N GLN A 20 1.24 8.49 5.20
CA GLN A 20 1.60 7.56 4.12
C GLN A 20 0.46 6.60 3.78
N HIS A 21 -0.20 6.01 4.78
CA HIS A 21 -1.36 5.14 4.54
C HIS A 21 -2.51 5.88 3.84
N LYS A 22 -2.81 7.12 4.25
CA LYS A 22 -3.81 7.96 3.56
C LYS A 22 -3.45 8.19 2.09
N LYS A 23 -2.16 8.38 1.80
CA LYS A 23 -1.69 8.54 0.41
C LYS A 23 -1.85 7.25 -0.39
N LEU A 24 -1.53 6.08 0.19
CA LEU A 24 -1.79 4.78 -0.43
C LEU A 24 -3.28 4.56 -0.72
N VAL A 25 -4.15 4.83 0.26
CA VAL A 25 -5.61 4.77 0.10
C VAL A 25 -6.06 5.69 -1.05
N THR A 26 -5.51 6.90 -1.14
CA THR A 26 -5.82 7.84 -2.21
C THR A 26 -5.43 7.27 -3.59
N LEU A 27 -4.23 6.70 -3.72
CA LEU A 27 -3.74 6.11 -4.97
C LEU A 27 -4.59 4.90 -5.40
N VAL A 28 -4.97 4.03 -4.46
CA VAL A 28 -5.87 2.89 -4.72
C VAL A 28 -7.23 3.36 -5.21
N ASN A 29 -7.81 4.40 -4.59
CA ASN A 29 -9.07 4.98 -5.03
C ASN A 29 -8.97 5.64 -6.41
N GLN A 30 -7.89 6.37 -6.69
CA GLN A 30 -7.66 6.96 -8.02
C GLN A 30 -7.55 5.89 -9.11
N LEU A 31 -6.90 4.77 -8.80
CA LEU A 31 -6.78 3.64 -9.72
C LEU A 31 -8.16 3.01 -10.00
N HIS A 32 -8.95 2.81 -8.95
CA HIS A 32 -10.33 2.31 -9.03
C HIS A 32 -11.23 3.23 -9.89
N ASP A 33 -11.19 4.53 -9.64
CA ASP A 33 -12.03 5.50 -10.34
C ASP A 33 -11.64 5.62 -11.82
N GLY A 34 -10.33 5.59 -12.12
CA GLY A 34 -9.82 5.55 -13.49
C GLY A 34 -10.26 4.30 -14.25
N MET A 35 -10.28 3.14 -13.58
CA MET A 35 -10.79 1.88 -14.12
C MET A 35 -12.30 1.97 -14.44
N ILE A 36 -13.13 2.42 -13.49
CA ILE A 36 -14.59 2.55 -13.69
C ILE A 36 -14.92 3.55 -14.81
N ALA A 37 -14.18 4.65 -14.90
CA ALA A 37 -14.39 5.68 -15.91
C ALA A 37 -13.92 5.26 -17.32
N GLY A 38 -13.33 4.08 -17.50
CA GLY A 38 -12.79 3.63 -18.78
C GLY A 38 -11.58 4.44 -19.27
N LYS A 39 -10.94 5.24 -18.41
CA LYS A 39 -9.81 6.13 -18.76
C LYS A 39 -8.46 5.40 -18.67
N GLY A 40 -8.39 4.24 -19.32
CA GLY A 40 -7.44 3.18 -18.99
C GLY A 40 -5.95 3.42 -19.30
N LYS A 41 -5.57 4.13 -20.37
CA LYS A 41 -4.13 4.34 -20.67
C LYS A 41 -3.59 5.64 -20.07
N GLU A 42 -4.33 6.73 -20.20
CA GLU A 42 -3.85 8.07 -19.84
C GLU A 42 -3.82 8.32 -18.33
N VAL A 43 -4.76 7.73 -17.59
CA VAL A 43 -4.89 7.96 -16.14
C VAL A 43 -4.35 6.77 -15.35
N VAL A 44 -4.79 5.56 -15.71
CA VAL A 44 -4.51 4.36 -14.91
C VAL A 44 -3.03 3.96 -14.93
N GLY A 45 -2.32 4.10 -16.06
CA GLY A 45 -0.90 3.74 -16.15
C GLY A 45 -0.01 4.56 -15.20
N PRO A 46 -0.07 5.91 -15.27
CA PRO A 46 0.65 6.77 -14.32
C PRO A 46 0.28 6.53 -12.86
N VAL A 47 -1.01 6.27 -12.57
CA VAL A 47 -1.47 6.00 -11.19
C VAL A 47 -0.96 4.65 -10.69
N LEU A 48 -0.96 3.59 -11.51
CA LEU A 48 -0.41 2.28 -11.15
C LEU A 48 1.08 2.37 -10.84
N LYS A 49 1.85 3.04 -11.70
CA LYS A 49 3.27 3.29 -11.46
C LYS A 49 3.49 4.08 -10.17
N GLY A 50 2.71 5.15 -9.97
CA GLY A 50 2.77 5.96 -8.75
C GLY A 50 2.43 5.16 -7.49
N LEU A 51 1.47 4.25 -7.56
CA LEU A 51 1.15 3.33 -6.46
C LEU A 51 2.33 2.42 -6.13
N ILE A 52 2.93 1.78 -7.12
CA ILE A 52 4.07 0.86 -6.92
C ILE A 52 5.27 1.59 -6.31
N ASP A 53 5.64 2.75 -6.87
CA ASP A 53 6.77 3.53 -6.39
C ASP A 53 6.54 4.03 -4.95
N TYR A 54 5.31 4.46 -4.65
CA TYR A 54 4.97 4.96 -3.32
C TYR A 54 4.89 3.84 -2.28
N THR A 55 4.36 2.67 -2.63
CA THR A 55 4.37 1.48 -1.78
C THR A 55 5.79 1.06 -1.41
N ALA A 56 6.71 1.02 -2.37
CA ALA A 56 8.11 0.70 -2.09
C ALA A 56 8.78 1.74 -1.17
N THR A 57 8.46 3.02 -1.37
CA THR A 57 8.97 4.11 -0.50
C THR A 57 8.44 3.98 0.92
N HIS A 58 7.15 3.69 1.06
CA HIS A 58 6.50 3.47 2.35
C HIS A 58 7.08 2.29 3.12
N PHE A 59 7.20 1.12 2.47
CA PHE A 59 7.80 -0.06 3.09
C PHE A 59 9.24 0.18 3.52
N LYS A 60 10.03 0.88 2.69
CA LYS A 60 11.39 1.26 3.06
C LYS A 60 11.42 2.15 4.30
N PHE A 61 10.50 3.10 4.41
CA PHE A 61 10.41 3.96 5.58
C PHE A 61 10.15 3.16 6.87
N GLU A 62 9.22 2.21 6.82
CA GLU A 62 8.94 1.34 7.97
C GLU A 62 10.10 0.40 8.29
N GLU A 63 10.68 -0.24 7.28
CA GLU A 63 11.85 -1.12 7.46
C GLU A 63 13.06 -0.38 8.05
N ASP A 64 13.29 0.87 7.63
CA ASP A 64 14.32 1.72 8.20
C ASP A 64 14.01 2.05 9.68
N LEU A 65 12.73 2.23 10.06
CA LEU A 65 12.33 2.36 11.46
C LEU A 65 12.51 1.06 12.24
N PHE A 66 12.19 -0.08 11.67
CA PHE A 66 12.40 -1.39 12.30
C PHE A 66 13.88 -1.62 12.61
N ALA A 67 14.76 -1.33 11.66
CA ALA A 67 16.21 -1.44 11.83
C ALA A 67 16.75 -0.50 12.92
N ARG A 68 16.26 0.74 12.96
CA ARG A 68 16.71 1.75 13.95
C ARG A 68 16.22 1.47 15.36
N THR A 69 15.06 0.84 15.50
CA THR A 69 14.39 0.64 16.80
C THR A 69 14.54 -0.78 17.34
N GLY A 70 15.01 -1.73 16.52
CA GLY A 70 15.15 -3.14 16.87
C GLY A 70 13.80 -3.85 17.00
N TYR A 71 12.90 -3.66 16.03
CA TYR A 71 11.59 -4.33 16.05
C TYR A 71 11.74 -5.85 15.86
N GLY A 72 11.21 -6.65 16.78
CA GLY A 72 11.42 -8.10 16.83
C GLY A 72 10.87 -8.88 15.63
N ASP A 73 9.73 -8.44 15.08
CA ASP A 73 9.07 -9.12 13.96
C ASP A 73 9.44 -8.55 12.58
N ALA A 74 10.51 -7.73 12.51
CA ALA A 74 10.90 -7.02 11.29
C ALA A 74 11.10 -7.93 10.08
N ALA A 75 11.67 -9.12 10.27
CA ALA A 75 11.91 -10.07 9.19
C ALA A 75 10.61 -10.64 8.59
N ALA A 76 9.64 -10.97 9.45
CA ALA A 76 8.34 -11.46 9.02
C ALA A 76 7.55 -10.36 8.30
N HIS A 77 7.56 -9.15 8.85
CA HIS A 77 6.87 -8.00 8.27
C HIS A 77 7.45 -7.64 6.88
N LYS A 78 8.78 -7.58 6.77
CA LYS A 78 9.47 -7.36 5.49
C LYS A 78 9.12 -8.42 4.44
N LYS A 79 8.90 -9.67 4.85
CA LYS A 79 8.51 -10.73 3.92
C LYS A 79 7.13 -10.45 3.30
N GLU A 80 6.19 -9.91 4.07
CA GLU A 80 4.88 -9.47 3.56
C GLU A 80 5.03 -8.35 2.52
N HIS A 81 5.91 -7.38 2.78
CA HIS A 81 6.24 -6.30 1.83
C HIS A 81 6.80 -6.83 0.52
N GLU A 82 7.79 -7.72 0.59
CA GLU A 82 8.44 -8.31 -0.59
C GLU A 82 7.44 -9.09 -1.45
N ASP A 83 6.51 -9.81 -0.82
CA ASP A 83 5.49 -10.59 -1.51
C ASP A 83 4.48 -9.68 -2.22
N LEU A 84 4.07 -8.56 -1.60
CA LEU A 84 3.24 -7.58 -2.31
C LEU A 84 4.00 -6.96 -3.47
N VAL A 85 5.24 -6.48 -3.25
CA VAL A 85 6.05 -5.83 -4.29
C VAL A 85 6.23 -6.74 -5.50
N ARG A 86 6.47 -8.04 -5.28
CA ARG A 86 6.51 -9.03 -6.37
C ARG A 86 5.17 -9.06 -7.12
N ARG A 87 4.05 -9.15 -6.41
CA ARG A 87 2.72 -9.26 -7.01
C ARG A 87 2.32 -8.02 -7.82
N VAL A 88 2.60 -6.82 -7.32
CA VAL A 88 2.29 -5.58 -8.05
C VAL A 88 3.20 -5.37 -9.26
N LYS A 89 4.45 -5.84 -9.20
CA LYS A 89 5.35 -5.86 -10.37
C LYS A 89 4.85 -6.81 -11.46
N GLU A 90 4.34 -7.99 -11.09
CA GLU A 90 3.69 -8.90 -12.05
C GLU A 90 2.49 -8.22 -12.73
N ILE A 91 1.65 -7.53 -11.96
CA ILE A 91 0.50 -6.78 -12.51
C ILE A 91 0.97 -5.68 -13.48
N GLN A 92 2.01 -4.91 -13.11
CA GLN A 92 2.58 -3.88 -13.98
C GLN A 92 3.13 -4.47 -15.29
N GLN A 93 3.88 -5.57 -15.22
CA GLN A 93 4.42 -6.22 -16.41
C GLN A 93 3.31 -6.68 -17.37
N VAL A 94 2.23 -7.27 -16.83
CA VAL A 94 1.10 -7.70 -17.66
C VAL A 94 0.35 -6.48 -18.21
N TYR A 95 0.21 -5.40 -17.43
CA TYR A 95 -0.37 -4.13 -17.88
C TYR A 95 0.45 -3.53 -19.04
N ASP A 96 1.78 -3.52 -18.95
CA ASP A 96 2.64 -2.97 -20.00
C ASP A 96 2.52 -3.75 -21.32
N GLN A 97 2.24 -5.05 -21.24
CA GLN A 97 2.07 -5.92 -22.41
C GLN A 97 0.65 -5.90 -23.00
N LYS A 98 -0.38 -5.96 -22.16
CA LYS A 98 -1.78 -6.17 -22.57
C LYS A 98 -2.65 -4.91 -22.46
N GLY A 99 -2.12 -3.86 -21.84
CA GLY A 99 -2.82 -2.62 -21.61
C GLY A 99 -3.81 -2.66 -20.44
N PRO A 100 -4.75 -1.70 -20.39
CA PRO A 100 -5.56 -1.44 -19.21
C PRO A 100 -6.58 -2.52 -18.82
N SER A 101 -6.90 -3.44 -19.74
CA SER A 101 -7.83 -4.54 -19.50
C SER A 101 -7.38 -5.49 -18.38
N VAL A 102 -6.11 -5.42 -17.99
CA VAL A 102 -5.50 -6.19 -16.90
C VAL A 102 -5.97 -5.74 -15.53
N LEU A 103 -6.33 -4.46 -15.37
CA LEU A 103 -6.83 -3.94 -14.10
C LEU A 103 -8.31 -4.27 -13.97
N THR A 104 -8.56 -5.49 -13.51
CA THR A 104 -9.89 -6.01 -13.26
C THR A 104 -10.36 -5.67 -11.85
N ILE A 105 -11.65 -5.88 -11.60
CA ILE A 105 -12.22 -5.83 -10.24
C ILE A 105 -11.46 -6.75 -9.28
N GLN A 106 -10.94 -7.90 -9.75
CA GLN A 106 -10.15 -8.80 -8.91
C GLN A 106 -8.82 -8.18 -8.47
N VAL A 107 -8.13 -7.46 -9.36
CA VAL A 107 -6.91 -6.74 -9.00
C VAL A 107 -7.22 -5.63 -8.00
N MET A 108 -8.32 -4.91 -8.20
CA MET A 108 -8.72 -3.84 -7.28
C MET A 108 -9.10 -4.39 -5.89
N ASN A 109 -9.84 -5.49 -5.82
CA ASN A 109 -10.15 -6.16 -4.57
C ASN A 109 -8.88 -6.66 -3.87
N PHE A 110 -7.96 -7.26 -4.62
CA PHE A 110 -6.66 -7.67 -4.08
C PHE A 110 -5.91 -6.50 -3.42
N LEU A 111 -5.78 -5.36 -4.11
CA LEU A 111 -5.08 -4.18 -3.57
C LEU A 111 -5.77 -3.62 -2.33
N LYS A 112 -7.10 -3.53 -2.35
CA LYS A 112 -7.90 -3.11 -1.19
C LYS A 112 -7.72 -4.05 0.00
N ASP A 113 -7.89 -5.35 -0.23
CA ASP A 113 -7.93 -6.34 0.84
C ASP A 113 -6.54 -6.48 1.46
N TRP A 114 -5.48 -6.46 0.63
CA TRP A 114 -4.11 -6.46 1.11
C TRP A 114 -3.83 -5.22 1.96
N LEU A 115 -4.11 -4.01 1.44
CA LEU A 115 -3.81 -2.75 2.14
C LEU A 115 -4.53 -2.69 3.49
N THR A 116 -5.83 -3.00 3.51
CA THR A 116 -6.62 -2.92 4.74
C THR A 116 -6.24 -3.99 5.75
N SER A 117 -6.00 -5.22 5.31
CA SER A 117 -5.64 -6.32 6.22
C SER A 117 -4.23 -6.18 6.77
N HIS A 118 -3.29 -5.69 5.96
CA HIS A 118 -1.92 -5.43 6.39
C HIS A 118 -1.89 -4.30 7.43
N ILE A 119 -2.56 -3.18 7.16
CA ILE A 119 -2.67 -2.08 8.13
C ILE A 119 -3.31 -2.55 9.44
N LEU A 120 -4.46 -3.21 9.37
CA LEU A 120 -5.21 -3.63 10.56
C LEU A 120 -4.55 -4.80 11.33
N GLY A 121 -3.67 -5.55 10.66
CA GLY A 121 -3.07 -6.77 11.19
C GLY A 121 -1.60 -6.61 11.56
N SER A 122 -0.77 -6.27 10.58
CA SER A 122 0.69 -6.23 10.72
C SER A 122 1.16 -4.87 11.24
N ASP A 123 0.63 -3.77 10.71
CA ASP A 123 1.11 -2.42 11.03
C ASP A 123 0.74 -2.01 12.45
N GLN A 124 -0.46 -2.41 12.90
CA GLN A 124 -0.88 -2.23 14.29
C GLN A 124 0.10 -2.87 15.29
N LYS A 125 0.80 -3.95 14.93
CA LYS A 125 1.69 -4.67 15.85
C LYS A 125 2.99 -3.93 16.13
N TYR A 126 3.54 -3.19 15.15
CA TYR A 126 4.76 -2.42 15.40
C TYR A 126 4.48 -1.13 16.16
N ALA A 127 3.23 -0.63 16.14
CA ALA A 127 2.90 0.70 16.64
C ALA A 127 3.27 0.92 18.13
N PRO A 128 2.97 -0.01 19.07
CA PRO A 128 3.41 0.13 20.46
C PRO A 128 4.93 0.16 20.61
N HIS A 129 5.65 -0.66 19.83
CA HIS A 129 7.11 -0.71 19.84
C HIS A 129 7.70 0.63 19.37
N LEU A 130 7.26 1.15 18.23
CA LEU A 130 7.76 2.41 17.69
C LEU A 130 7.48 3.59 18.64
N LYS A 131 6.27 3.67 19.22
CA LYS A 131 5.92 4.68 20.22
C LYS A 131 6.81 4.60 21.46
N SER A 132 7.11 3.39 21.94
CA SER A 132 8.03 3.20 23.08
C SER A 132 9.45 3.70 22.82
N LYS A 133 9.82 3.86 21.54
CA LYS A 133 11.11 4.38 21.07
C LYS A 133 11.05 5.86 20.68
N GLY A 134 9.93 6.55 20.96
CA GLY A 134 9.77 7.98 20.73
C GLY A 134 9.34 8.37 19.32
N VAL A 135 8.94 7.41 18.48
CA VAL A 135 8.36 7.68 17.15
C VAL A 135 6.88 8.03 17.32
N ASN A 136 6.48 9.24 16.93
CA ASN A 136 5.13 9.79 17.09
C ASN A 136 4.63 10.43 15.79
#